data_AF-A0A2E8ZXT2-F1
#
_entry.id   AF-A0A2E8ZXT2-F1
#
_cell.length_a   1.000
_cell.length_b   1.000
_cell.length_c   1.000
_cell.angle_alpha   90.00
_cell.angle_beta   90.00
_cell.angle_gamma   90.00
#
_symmetry.space_group_name_H-M   'P 1'
#
loop_
_entity.id
_entity.type
_entity.pdbx_description
1 polymer ?
#
loop_
_entity_poly.entity_id
_entity_poly.type
_entity_poly.pdbx_seq_one_letter_code
_entity_poly.pdbx_strand_id
1 'polypeptide(L)'
;MIGVGVPYEFGGNEGTHRGSTSLSTKYRFWRQDRFAVQESMALLGRVIFDDGEEQAGVERNGNDYLLGITYGYEGRKWYRWASVRHRFNAETSTGMQRPDVRLVDFVGGIRFSPTEYQEPDWVWMLELNGELIENVTQGVGSVKKQLGGNQWFLSPGLMWTHRNFAFKAGVQLPVIDDLSADQEQDDYRAKIELEWHL
;
A
#
# COMPACT_ATOMS: atom_id res chain seq x y z
N MET A 1 16.65 -0.74 -5.58
CA MET A 1 15.87 -1.92 -6.01
C MET A 1 14.84 -1.44 -7.00
N ILE A 2 14.65 -2.16 -8.11
CA ILE A 2 13.61 -1.90 -9.10
C ILE A 2 12.67 -3.12 -9.08
N GLY A 3 11.37 -2.89 -9.15
CA GLY A 3 10.36 -3.95 -9.17
C GLY A 3 9.27 -3.64 -10.19
N VAL A 4 8.76 -4.66 -10.86
CA VAL A 4 7.63 -4.57 -11.79
C VAL A 4 6.48 -5.39 -11.20
N GLY A 5 5.26 -4.87 -11.28
CA GLY A 5 4.06 -5.56 -10.79
C GLY A 5 2.93 -5.48 -11.80
N VAL A 6 2.23 -6.60 -12.00
CA VAL A 6 1.05 -6.73 -12.85
C VAL A 6 -0.08 -7.31 -12.00
N PRO A 7 -1.09 -6.51 -11.61
CA PRO A 7 -2.21 -6.98 -10.82
C PRO A 7 -3.27 -7.69 -11.69
N TYR A 8 -3.95 -8.65 -11.08
CA TYR A 8 -5.13 -9.31 -11.65
C TYR A 8 -6.27 -9.24 -10.65
N GLU A 9 -7.45 -8.84 -11.12
CA GLU A 9 -8.65 -8.67 -10.33
C GLU A 9 -9.68 -9.74 -10.73
N PHE A 10 -10.32 -10.33 -9.72
CA PHE A 10 -11.30 -11.40 -9.90
C PHE A 10 -12.63 -10.95 -9.27
N GLY A 11 -13.60 -10.59 -10.11
CA GLY A 11 -14.93 -10.18 -9.68
C GLY A 11 -15.94 -11.31 -9.86
N GLY A 12 -16.83 -11.51 -8.87
CA GLY A 12 -17.77 -12.64 -8.85
C GLY A 12 -18.68 -12.76 -10.08
N ASN A 13 -19.10 -11.64 -10.67
CA ASN A 13 -19.96 -11.60 -11.86
C ASN A 13 -19.30 -11.03 -13.13
N GLU A 14 -18.13 -10.38 -13.02
CA GLU A 14 -17.54 -9.60 -14.12
C GLU A 14 -16.35 -10.32 -14.80
N GLY A 15 -15.90 -11.45 -14.25
CA GLY A 15 -14.79 -12.22 -14.82
C GLY A 15 -13.44 -11.81 -14.25
N THR A 16 -12.37 -12.18 -14.95
CA THR A 16 -10.99 -11.83 -14.58
C THR A 16 -10.52 -10.67 -15.43
N HIS A 17 -10.01 -9.63 -14.78
CA HIS A 17 -9.47 -8.45 -15.46
C HIS A 17 -8.01 -8.25 -15.09
N ARG A 18 -7.20 -7.88 -16.07
CA ARG A 18 -5.83 -7.44 -15.81
C ARG A 18 -5.84 -5.97 -15.38
N GLY A 19 -5.35 -5.67 -14.20
CA GLY A 19 -5.15 -4.29 -13.77
C GLY A 19 -3.88 -3.66 -14.34
N SER A 20 -3.70 -2.37 -14.09
CA SER A 20 -2.55 -1.57 -14.55
C SER A 20 -1.19 -2.13 -14.12
N THR A 21 -0.26 -2.23 -15.06
CA THR A 21 1.15 -2.50 -14.76
C THR A 21 1.74 -1.37 -13.94
N SER A 22 2.71 -1.70 -13.10
CA SER A 22 3.44 -0.70 -12.34
C SER A 22 4.94 -0.97 -12.29
N LEU A 23 5.72 0.10 -12.36
CA LEU A 23 7.16 0.09 -12.17
C LEU A 23 7.48 0.83 -10.88
N SER A 24 8.20 0.18 -9.99
CA SER A 24 8.59 0.73 -8.69
C SER A 24 10.11 0.77 -8.54
N THR A 25 10.58 1.78 -7.84
CA THR A 25 11.98 1.96 -7.45
C THR A 25 12.07 2.35 -5.99
N LYS A 26 13.08 1.81 -5.33
CA LYS A 26 13.42 2.12 -3.94
C LYS A 26 14.90 2.46 -3.85
N TYR A 27 15.18 3.66 -3.34
CA TYR A 27 16.53 4.16 -3.12
C TYR A 27 16.75 4.43 -1.63
N ARG A 28 17.55 3.58 -0.99
CA ARG A 28 17.96 3.75 0.41
C ARG A 28 19.13 4.71 0.47
N PHE A 29 18.88 5.94 0.88
CA PHE A 29 19.89 6.99 0.90
C PHE A 29 20.61 7.09 2.25
N TRP A 30 19.99 6.61 3.33
CA TRP A 30 20.60 6.61 4.65
C TRP A 30 20.46 5.25 5.32
N ARG A 31 21.53 4.82 5.97
CA ARG A 31 21.61 3.60 6.77
C ARG A 31 22.59 3.85 7.90
N GLN A 32 22.20 3.46 9.10
CA GLN A 32 23.08 3.43 10.26
C GLN A 32 22.96 2.10 10.97
N ASP A 33 24.06 1.35 11.01
CA ASP A 33 24.15 0.09 11.74
C ASP A 33 24.73 0.36 13.15
N ARG A 34 24.01 -0.09 14.18
CA ARG A 34 24.42 -0.06 15.59
C ARG A 34 24.38 -1.46 16.15
N PHE A 35 24.87 -1.64 17.38
CA PHE A 35 24.84 -2.95 18.01
C PHE A 35 23.40 -3.48 18.10
N ALA A 36 23.14 -4.60 17.42
CA ALA A 36 21.83 -5.28 17.36
C ALA A 36 20.66 -4.47 16.75
N VAL A 37 20.95 -3.37 16.07
CA VAL A 37 19.95 -2.45 15.49
C VAL A 37 20.44 -1.91 14.15
N GLN A 38 19.56 -1.89 13.16
CA GLN A 38 19.77 -1.21 11.89
C GLN A 38 18.66 -0.16 11.71
N GLU A 39 19.07 1.07 11.43
CA GLU A 39 18.17 2.14 11.04
C GLU A 39 18.40 2.48 9.57
N SER A 40 17.32 2.76 8.84
CA SER A 40 17.44 3.15 7.44
C SER A 40 16.34 4.10 7.00
N MET A 41 16.64 4.91 6.00
CA MET A 41 15.67 5.74 5.30
C MET A 41 15.78 5.50 3.81
N ALA A 42 14.62 5.48 3.14
CA ALA A 42 14.55 5.29 1.72
C ALA A 42 13.50 6.19 1.07
N LEU A 43 13.79 6.58 -0.16
CA LEU A 43 12.81 7.15 -1.07
C LEU A 43 12.19 6.04 -1.90
N LEU A 44 10.89 6.17 -2.13
CA LEU A 44 10.05 5.27 -2.91
C LEU A 44 9.51 6.06 -4.10
N GLY A 45 9.61 5.47 -5.28
CA GLY A 45 8.93 5.95 -6.48
C GLY A 45 8.20 4.80 -7.13
N ARG A 46 6.97 5.05 -7.60
CA ARG A 46 6.21 4.08 -8.38
C ARG A 46 5.44 4.81 -9.47
N VAL A 47 5.50 4.27 -10.68
CA VAL A 47 4.69 4.68 -11.82
C VAL A 47 3.68 3.57 -12.07
N ILE A 48 2.41 3.92 -12.23
CA ILE A 48 1.32 3.01 -12.56
C ILE A 48 0.84 3.42 -13.96
N PHE A 49 0.96 2.49 -14.91
CA PHE A 49 0.67 2.75 -16.31
C PHE A 49 -0.84 2.66 -16.59
N ASP A 50 -1.28 3.32 -17.66
CA ASP A 50 -2.65 3.29 -18.18
C ASP A 50 -2.92 2.07 -19.09
N ASP A 51 -2.27 0.94 -18.85
CA ASP A 51 -2.30 -0.26 -19.71
C ASP A 51 -3.20 -1.41 -19.19
N GLY A 52 -4.04 -1.11 -18.19
CA GLY A 52 -4.97 -2.06 -17.60
C GLY A 52 -6.23 -2.25 -18.45
N GLU A 53 -6.88 -3.41 -18.34
CA GLU A 53 -8.21 -3.63 -18.92
C GLU A 53 -9.23 -2.77 -18.17
N GLU A 54 -9.98 -1.96 -18.91
CA GLU A 54 -10.93 -1.02 -18.35
C GLU A 54 -12.19 -1.72 -17.83
N GLN A 55 -12.54 -1.44 -16.57
CA GLN A 55 -13.90 -1.62 -16.10
C GLN A 55 -14.78 -0.47 -16.60
N ALA A 56 -16.01 -0.81 -17.00
CA ALA A 56 -16.95 0.06 -17.68
C ALA A 56 -17.04 1.47 -17.04
N GLY A 57 -16.51 2.49 -17.75
CA GLY A 57 -16.81 3.91 -17.49
C GLY A 57 -15.74 4.75 -16.80
N VAL A 58 -14.55 4.22 -16.48
CA VAL A 58 -13.44 5.02 -15.92
C VAL A 58 -12.15 4.78 -16.73
N GLU A 59 -12.16 5.21 -17.98
CA GLU A 59 -10.99 5.20 -18.87
C GLU A 59 -9.98 6.25 -18.35
N ARG A 60 -8.84 5.78 -17.84
CA ARG A 60 -7.78 6.66 -17.31
C ARG A 60 -7.10 7.39 -18.46
N ASN A 61 -6.81 8.67 -18.27
CA ASN A 61 -6.05 9.46 -19.23
C ASN A 61 -4.66 9.77 -18.65
N GLY A 62 -3.75 8.81 -18.79
CA GLY A 62 -2.36 8.92 -18.36
C GLY A 62 -2.01 8.12 -17.10
N ASN A 63 -0.74 8.23 -16.69
CA ASN A 63 -0.15 7.43 -15.62
C ASN A 63 -0.39 8.03 -14.24
N ASP A 64 -0.62 7.17 -13.24
CA ASP A 64 -0.58 7.58 -11.83
C ASP A 64 0.86 7.49 -11.31
N TYR A 65 1.24 8.39 -10.41
CA TYR A 65 2.57 8.43 -9.80
C TYR A 65 2.46 8.36 -8.29
N LEU A 66 3.32 7.58 -7.65
CA LEU A 66 3.43 7.51 -6.20
C LEU A 66 4.86 7.81 -5.78
N LEU A 67 5.00 8.79 -4.91
CA LEU A 67 6.27 9.16 -4.29
C LEU A 67 6.15 9.04 -2.78
N GLY A 68 7.22 8.61 -2.12
CA GLY A 68 7.17 8.52 -0.67
C GLY A 68 8.53 8.40 -0.02
N ILE A 69 8.52 8.60 1.29
CA ILE A 69 9.67 8.37 2.15
C ILE A 69 9.28 7.34 3.20
N THR A 70 10.24 6.49 3.54
CA THR A 70 10.09 5.51 4.61
C THR A 70 11.31 5.56 5.52
N TYR A 71 11.06 5.44 6.81
CA TYR A 71 12.04 5.20 7.85
C TYR A 71 11.78 3.83 8.46
N GLY A 72 12.83 3.05 8.66
CA GLY A 72 12.78 1.73 9.25
C GLY A 72 13.80 1.59 10.36
N TYR A 73 13.35 0.99 11.46
CA TYR A 73 14.13 0.55 12.60
C TYR A 73 13.98 -0.97 12.69
N GLU A 74 15.08 -1.69 12.51
CA GLU A 74 15.15 -3.14 12.51
C GLU A 74 16.08 -3.57 13.64
N GLY A 75 15.50 -3.90 14.80
CA GLY A 75 16.23 -4.44 15.94
C GLY A 75 16.15 -5.97 15.99
N ARG A 76 16.97 -6.60 16.85
CA ARG A 76 16.88 -8.06 17.08
C ARG A 76 15.51 -8.53 17.58
N LYS A 77 14.79 -7.69 18.32
CA LYS A 77 13.48 -8.00 18.93
C LYS A 77 12.36 -7.09 18.44
N TRP A 78 12.64 -5.82 18.26
CA TRP A 78 11.65 -4.80 17.92
C TRP A 78 11.87 -4.26 16.53
N TYR A 79 10.78 -4.15 15.79
CA TYR A 79 10.75 -3.56 14.48
C TYR A 79 9.81 -2.38 14.47
N ARG A 80 10.18 -1.31 13.78
CA ARG A 80 9.31 -0.15 13.60
C ARG A 80 9.51 0.41 12.22
N TRP A 81 8.42 0.71 11.54
CA TRP A 81 8.49 1.42 10.27
C TRP A 81 7.49 2.57 10.29
N ALA A 82 7.89 3.65 9.65
CA ALA A 82 7.02 4.77 9.37
C ALA A 82 7.16 5.14 7.89
N SER A 83 6.07 5.34 7.19
CA SER A 83 6.10 5.86 5.84
C SER A 83 5.03 6.90 5.59
N VAL A 84 5.39 7.84 4.73
CA VAL A 84 4.44 8.79 4.14
C VAL A 84 4.62 8.69 2.63
N ARG A 85 3.53 8.46 1.93
CA ARG A 85 3.48 8.33 0.48
C ARG A 85 2.37 9.21 -0.04
N HIS A 86 2.56 9.75 -1.22
CA HIS A 86 1.55 10.54 -1.90
C HIS A 86 1.41 10.02 -3.32
N ARG A 87 0.17 9.72 -3.69
CA ARG A 87 -0.23 9.23 -5.00
C ARG A 87 -0.95 10.35 -5.74
N PHE A 88 -0.34 10.75 -6.85
CA PHE A 88 -0.90 11.64 -7.85
C PHE A 88 -1.68 10.79 -8.85
N ASN A 89 -2.98 11.03 -8.97
CA ASN A 89 -3.84 10.31 -9.89
C ASN A 89 -4.05 11.14 -11.16
N ALA A 90 -3.87 10.49 -12.31
CA ALA A 90 -4.20 11.11 -13.59
C ALA A 90 -5.72 11.31 -13.72
N GLU A 91 -6.11 12.30 -14.52
CA GLU A 91 -7.50 12.56 -14.86
C GLU A 91 -8.09 11.40 -15.68
N THR A 92 -9.41 11.36 -15.77
CA THR A 92 -10.16 10.41 -16.63
C THR A 92 -10.24 10.99 -18.06
N SER A 93 -10.42 10.15 -19.08
CA SER A 93 -10.61 10.57 -20.49
C SER A 93 -11.79 11.52 -20.68
N THR A 94 -12.75 11.49 -19.77
CA THR A 94 -13.92 12.37 -19.68
C THR A 94 -13.62 13.74 -19.05
N GLY A 95 -12.38 14.03 -18.67
CA GLY A 95 -11.97 15.27 -17.97
C GLY A 95 -12.34 15.29 -16.48
N MET A 96 -12.75 14.15 -15.93
CA MET A 96 -13.04 13.98 -14.50
C MET A 96 -11.73 13.77 -13.72
N GLN A 97 -11.38 14.70 -12.83
CA GLN A 97 -10.20 14.63 -11.97
C GLN A 97 -10.34 13.52 -10.90
N ARG A 98 -9.36 12.63 -10.80
CA ARG A 98 -9.34 11.62 -9.74
C ARG A 98 -8.68 12.22 -8.51
N PRO A 99 -9.22 12.04 -7.29
CA PRO A 99 -8.64 12.64 -6.10
C PRO A 99 -7.28 12.04 -5.81
N ASP A 100 -6.30 12.89 -5.49
CA ASP A 100 -5.01 12.43 -5.02
C ASP A 100 -5.14 11.82 -3.62
N VAL A 101 -4.20 10.93 -3.27
CA VAL A 101 -4.25 10.19 -2.01
C VAL A 101 -2.94 10.35 -1.25
N ARG A 102 -3.02 10.67 0.03
CA ARG A 102 -1.88 10.63 0.95
C ARG A 102 -2.02 9.40 1.83
N LEU A 103 -0.99 8.58 1.85
CA LEU A 103 -0.92 7.34 2.61
C LEU A 103 0.10 7.51 3.73
N VAL A 104 -0.32 7.24 4.95
CA VAL A 104 0.54 7.30 6.14
C VAL A 104 0.50 5.93 6.78
N ASP A 105 1.67 5.34 7.05
CA ASP A 105 1.75 4.02 7.66
C ASP A 105 2.67 4.07 8.87
N PHE A 106 2.21 3.48 9.97
CA PHE A 106 3.02 3.21 11.14
C PHE A 106 2.93 1.72 11.46
N VAL A 107 4.07 1.05 11.54
CA VAL A 107 4.13 -0.38 11.83
C VAL A 107 4.98 -0.60 13.06
N GLY A 108 4.46 -1.36 14.00
CA GLY A 108 5.21 -1.90 15.14
C GLY A 108 5.26 -3.42 15.05
N GLY A 109 6.46 -3.98 15.01
CA GLY A 109 6.69 -5.41 14.99
C GLY A 109 7.45 -5.92 16.21
N ILE A 110 7.16 -7.14 16.63
CA ILE A 110 7.87 -7.84 17.70
C ILE A 110 8.19 -9.27 17.30
N ARG A 111 9.44 -9.65 17.56
CA ARG A 111 9.92 -11.04 17.51
C ARG A 111 9.94 -11.60 18.93
N PHE A 112 9.12 -12.60 19.22
CA PHE A 112 9.06 -13.19 20.56
C PHE A 112 10.26 -14.10 20.87
N SER A 113 10.72 -14.86 19.87
CA SER A 113 11.84 -15.80 20.01
C SER A 113 12.98 -15.39 19.08
N PRO A 114 14.20 -15.13 19.60
CA PRO A 114 15.37 -14.96 18.75
C PRO A 114 15.73 -16.31 18.14
N THR A 115 15.46 -16.48 16.85
CA THR A 115 15.77 -17.71 16.11
C THR A 115 17.10 -17.60 15.39
N GLU A 116 17.81 -18.72 15.30
CA GLU A 116 19.04 -18.80 14.50
C GLU A 116 18.71 -18.84 12.99
N TYR A 117 19.70 -18.59 12.13
CA TYR A 117 19.53 -18.45 10.68
C TYR A 117 18.86 -19.66 9.99
N GLN A 118 18.86 -20.83 10.63
CA GLN A 118 18.26 -22.06 10.09
C GLN A 118 16.82 -22.31 10.59
N GLU A 119 16.35 -21.53 11.56
CA GLU A 119 15.05 -21.70 12.21
C GLU A 119 13.99 -20.77 11.61
N PRO A 120 12.71 -21.18 11.64
CA PRO A 120 11.61 -20.34 11.20
C PRO A 120 11.48 -19.11 12.09
N ASP A 121 11.63 -17.92 11.50
CA ASP A 121 11.51 -16.65 12.21
C ASP A 121 10.09 -16.10 12.10
N TRP A 122 9.54 -15.71 13.25
CA TRP A 122 8.17 -15.19 13.38
C TRP A 122 8.21 -13.76 13.91
N VAL A 123 7.66 -12.84 13.12
CA VAL A 123 7.49 -11.44 13.50
C VAL A 123 6.02 -11.11 13.48
N TRP A 124 5.50 -10.72 14.63
CA TRP A 124 4.13 -10.24 14.78
C TRP A 124 4.13 -8.74 14.55
N MET A 125 3.18 -8.24 13.77
CA MET A 125 3.11 -6.84 13.40
C MET A 125 1.73 -6.28 13.73
N LEU A 126 1.72 -5.02 14.10
CA LEU A 126 0.52 -4.21 14.17
C LEU A 126 0.77 -2.93 13.38
N GLU A 127 -0.09 -2.69 12.40
CA GLU A 127 0.01 -1.53 11.51
C GLU A 127 -1.16 -0.58 11.76
N LEU A 128 -0.88 0.72 11.69
CA LEU A 128 -1.88 1.77 11.59
C LEU A 128 -1.67 2.44 10.23
N ASN A 129 -2.64 2.28 9.34
CA ASN A 129 -2.60 2.81 7.99
C ASN A 129 -3.66 3.90 7.85
N GLY A 130 -3.26 5.09 7.41
CA GLY A 130 -4.15 6.22 7.14
C GLY A 130 -4.17 6.55 5.66
N GLU A 131 -5.36 6.67 5.09
CA GLU A 131 -5.61 7.09 3.71
C GLU A 131 -6.37 8.42 3.77
N LEU A 132 -5.72 9.51 3.33
CA LEU A 132 -6.32 10.83 3.24
C LEU A 132 -6.55 11.13 1.76
N ILE A 133 -7.81 11.08 1.36
CA ILE A 133 -8.26 11.25 -0.02
C ILE A 133 -8.65 12.71 -0.20
N GLU A 134 -8.08 13.38 -1.19
CA GLU A 134 -8.40 14.77 -1.46
C GLU A 134 -9.88 14.95 -1.85
N ASN A 135 -10.48 16.04 -1.37
CA ASN A 135 -11.89 16.32 -1.62
C ASN A 135 -12.07 16.86 -3.04
N VAL A 136 -12.82 16.11 -3.84
CA VAL A 136 -13.10 16.43 -5.24
C VAL A 136 -14.60 16.30 -5.49
N THR A 137 -15.22 17.35 -6.02
CA THR A 137 -16.65 17.34 -6.37
C THR A 137 -16.78 17.38 -7.88
N GLN A 138 -17.44 16.40 -8.48
CA GLN A 138 -17.53 16.25 -9.94
C GLN A 138 -18.90 15.80 -10.42
N GLY A 139 -19.27 16.25 -11.61
CA GLY A 139 -20.54 15.91 -12.24
C GLY A 139 -21.13 17.09 -13.00
N VAL A 140 -22.09 16.81 -13.87
CA VAL A 140 -22.75 17.80 -14.73
C VAL A 140 -24.19 18.00 -14.25
N GLY A 141 -24.58 19.27 -14.04
CA GLY A 141 -25.95 19.61 -13.63
C GLY A 141 -26.26 19.25 -12.18
N SER A 142 -27.36 18.52 -11.96
CA SER A 142 -27.87 18.13 -10.64
C SER A 142 -27.27 16.83 -10.08
N VAL A 143 -26.50 16.09 -10.88
CA VAL A 143 -25.78 14.88 -10.45
C VAL A 143 -24.34 15.27 -10.14
N LYS A 144 -24.06 15.54 -8.86
CA LYS A 144 -22.71 15.80 -8.35
C LYS A 144 -22.30 14.64 -7.47
N LYS A 145 -21.19 14.00 -7.79
CA LYS A 145 -20.52 13.02 -6.96
C LYS A 145 -19.48 13.73 -6.11
N GLN A 146 -19.54 13.54 -4.80
CA GLN A 146 -18.51 13.99 -3.88
C GLN A 146 -17.57 12.83 -3.56
N LEU A 147 -16.28 13.04 -3.81
CA LEU A 147 -15.21 12.12 -3.47
C LEU A 147 -14.28 12.79 -2.46
N GLY A 148 -13.64 11.99 -1.62
CA GLY A 148 -12.71 12.46 -0.61
C GLY A 148 -13.11 12.03 0.79
N GLY A 149 -12.19 12.29 1.73
CA GLY A 149 -12.37 11.88 3.11
C GLY A 149 -11.12 11.25 3.69
N ASN A 150 -11.23 10.79 4.93
CA ASN A 150 -10.14 10.14 5.64
C ASN A 150 -10.57 8.75 6.07
N GLN A 151 -9.67 7.79 5.90
CA GLN A 151 -9.87 6.43 6.35
C GLN A 151 -8.65 5.98 7.16
N TRP A 152 -8.88 5.36 8.32
CA TRP A 152 -7.82 4.76 9.11
C TRP A 152 -8.12 3.30 9.34
N PHE A 153 -7.08 2.49 9.22
CA PHE A 153 -7.12 1.06 9.39
C PHE A 153 -6.16 0.62 10.49
N LEU A 154 -6.61 -0.31 11.31
CA LEU A 154 -5.76 -1.05 12.21
C LEU A 154 -5.55 -2.46 11.64
N SER A 155 -4.31 -2.83 11.41
CA SER A 155 -3.96 -4.04 10.67
C SER A 155 -3.05 -4.95 11.48
N PRO A 156 -3.57 -5.98 12.17
CA PRO A 156 -2.75 -7.07 12.67
C PRO A 156 -2.16 -7.87 11.51
N GLY A 157 -0.88 -8.22 11.64
CA GLY A 157 -0.14 -8.99 10.65
C GLY A 157 0.86 -9.96 11.24
N LEU A 158 1.26 -10.92 10.44
CA LEU A 158 2.26 -11.93 10.75
C LEU A 158 3.22 -12.06 9.58
N MET A 159 4.51 -12.01 9.87
CA MET A 159 5.58 -12.33 8.93
C MET A 159 6.29 -13.59 9.41
N TRP A 160 6.35 -14.57 8.53
CA TRP A 160 7.11 -15.80 8.72
C TRP A 160 8.21 -15.86 7.68
N THR A 161 9.45 -16.00 8.11
CA THR A 161 10.59 -16.13 7.19
C THR A 161 11.32 -17.43 7.45
N HIS A 162 11.62 -18.17 6.39
CA HIS A 162 12.44 -19.37 6.44
C HIS A 162 13.40 -19.41 5.24
N ARG A 163 14.69 -19.25 5.52
CA ARG A 163 15.77 -19.20 4.51
C ARG A 163 15.48 -18.13 3.45
N ASN A 164 15.08 -18.56 2.26
CA ASN A 164 14.85 -17.72 1.09
C ASN A 164 13.38 -17.38 0.87
N PHE A 165 12.49 -17.90 1.72
CA PHE A 165 11.05 -17.67 1.63
C PHE A 165 10.60 -16.76 2.76
N ALA A 166 9.79 -15.76 2.41
CA ALA A 166 9.03 -14.98 3.37
C ALA A 166 7.54 -15.07 3.02
N PHE A 167 6.73 -15.31 4.05
CA PHE A 167 5.29 -15.27 4.00
C PHE A 167 4.82 -14.13 4.89
N LYS A 168 3.96 -13.26 4.37
CA LYS A 168 3.33 -12.20 5.16
C LYS A 168 1.83 -12.32 4.99
N ALA A 169 1.11 -12.29 6.10
CA ALA A 169 -0.34 -12.23 6.10
C ALA A 169 -0.79 -11.10 7.02
N GLY A 170 -1.84 -10.40 6.64
CA GLY A 170 -2.44 -9.36 7.46
C GLY A 170 -3.88 -9.09 7.08
N VAL A 171 -4.63 -8.56 8.03
CA VAL A 171 -6.01 -8.11 7.83
C VAL A 171 -6.08 -6.68 8.30
N GLN A 172 -6.52 -5.77 7.43
CA GLN A 172 -6.78 -4.38 7.74
C GLN A 172 -8.25 -4.23 8.09
N LEU A 173 -8.53 -3.67 9.27
CA LEU A 173 -9.87 -3.39 9.75
C LEU A 173 -10.05 -1.87 9.81
N PRO A 174 -11.09 -1.31 9.18
CA PRO A 174 -11.38 0.11 9.29
C PRO A 174 -11.72 0.45 10.75
N VAL A 175 -11.16 1.55 11.25
CA VAL A 175 -11.42 2.06 12.61
C VAL A 175 -11.95 3.48 12.62
N ILE A 176 -11.66 4.26 11.57
CA ILE A 176 -12.19 5.60 11.36
C ILE A 176 -12.48 5.74 9.87
N ASP A 177 -13.70 6.12 9.54
CA ASP A 177 -14.15 6.32 8.16
C ASP A 177 -14.95 7.61 8.09
N ASP A 178 -14.41 8.61 7.41
CA ASP A 178 -15.07 9.89 7.11
C ASP A 178 -15.03 10.09 5.59
N LEU A 179 -15.50 9.08 4.85
CA LEU A 179 -15.61 9.10 3.40
C LEU A 179 -16.88 9.82 2.96
N SER A 180 -16.80 10.48 1.81
CA SER A 180 -17.98 11.12 1.19
C SER A 180 -19.07 10.09 0.91
N ALA A 181 -20.34 10.48 1.05
CA ALA A 181 -21.50 9.58 1.00
C ALA A 181 -21.66 8.79 -0.32
N ASP A 182 -20.97 9.21 -1.39
CA ASP A 182 -20.99 8.55 -2.69
C ASP A 182 -19.86 7.49 -2.87
N GLN A 183 -19.18 7.12 -1.78
CA GLN A 183 -18.11 6.12 -1.75
C GLN A 183 -18.52 4.93 -0.87
N GLU A 184 -18.29 3.71 -1.37
CA GLU A 184 -18.40 2.52 -0.54
C GLU A 184 -17.28 2.47 0.50
N GLN A 185 -17.64 2.03 1.69
CA GLN A 185 -16.71 1.79 2.79
C GLN A 185 -16.19 0.36 2.69
N ASP A 186 -14.91 0.16 3.03
CA ASP A 186 -14.37 -1.18 3.15
C ASP A 186 -14.89 -1.85 4.42
N ASP A 187 -15.38 -3.08 4.34
CA ASP A 187 -15.66 -3.87 5.55
C ASP A 187 -14.36 -4.40 6.19
N TYR A 188 -13.46 -4.92 5.34
CA TYR A 188 -12.13 -5.38 5.71
C TYR A 188 -11.26 -5.57 4.46
N ARG A 189 -9.93 -5.49 4.61
CA ARG A 189 -8.98 -5.84 3.54
C ARG A 189 -8.02 -6.92 4.02
N ALA A 190 -7.96 -8.06 3.35
CA ALA A 190 -7.00 -9.11 3.67
C ALA A 190 -5.88 -9.14 2.63
N LYS A 191 -4.63 -9.28 3.08
CA LYS A 191 -3.46 -9.39 2.20
C LYS A 191 -2.61 -10.60 2.61
N ILE A 192 -2.25 -11.39 1.61
CA ILE A 192 -1.25 -12.45 1.72
C ILE A 192 -0.16 -12.17 0.68
N GLU A 193 1.09 -12.24 1.10
CA GLU A 193 2.26 -11.98 0.27
C GLU A 193 3.26 -13.11 0.47
N LEU A 194 3.77 -13.66 -0.64
CA LEU A 194 4.84 -14.64 -0.65
C LEU A 194 6.01 -14.05 -1.42
N GLU A 195 7.16 -13.97 -0.77
CA GLU A 195 8.41 -13.50 -1.35
C GLU A 195 9.39 -14.67 -1.40
N TRP A 196 10.07 -14.79 -2.54
CA TRP A 196 11.12 -15.78 -2.74
C TRP A 196 12.38 -15.09 -3.28
N HIS A 197 13.52 -15.37 -2.65
CA HIS A 197 14.82 -14.87 -3.04
C HIS A 197 15.68 -15.99 -3.67
N LEU A 198 16.21 -15.73 -4.87
CA LEU A 198 17.12 -16.61 -5.61
C LEU A 198 18.59 -16.32 -5.26
#